data_AF-A0A948EHJ8-F1
#
_entry.id   AF-A0A948EHJ8-F1
#
_cell.length_a   1.000
_cell.length_b   1.000
_cell.length_c   1.000
_cell.angle_alpha   90.00
_cell.angle_beta   90.00
_cell.angle_gamma   90.00
#
_symmetry.space_group_name_H-M   'P 1'
#
loop_
_entity.id
_entity.type
_entity.pdbx_description
1 polymer ?
#
loop_
_entity_poly.entity_id
_entity_poly.type
_entity_poly.pdbx_seq_one_letter_code
_entity_poly.pdbx_strand_id
1 'polypeptide(L)'
;MQGTGTVWVDDVRCEEGVSRKEDKSYYYHCDYPSTMLRASLGSPRVMTDQLGNVIWRQDYYAFGGDYASTSLGNLHKFTGHVKDDATGQYYAKARYFTTQLGRWSQPEPLLRSVPGKSFLEK
;
A
#
# COMPACT_ATOMS: atom_id res chain seq x y z
N MET A 1 4.01 -22.83 -19.14
CA MET A 1 2.71 -22.20 -18.91
C MET A 1 2.87 -21.23 -17.74
N GLN A 2 3.10 -19.95 -18.03
CA GLN A 2 3.39 -18.94 -17.01
C GLN A 2 2.05 -18.48 -16.41
N GLY A 3 1.78 -18.92 -15.17
CA GLY A 3 0.59 -18.54 -14.44
C GLY A 3 0.60 -17.05 -14.14
N THR A 4 -0.26 -16.31 -14.85
CA THR A 4 -0.83 -15.03 -14.42
C THR A 4 -1.50 -15.24 -13.06
N GLY A 5 -0.80 -14.93 -11.98
CA GLY A 5 -1.31 -15.14 -10.64
C GLY A 5 -1.02 -13.93 -9.76
N THR A 6 -2.07 -13.23 -9.36
CA THR A 6 -2.03 -12.26 -8.27
C THR A 6 -1.42 -12.93 -7.04
N VAL A 7 -0.41 -12.29 -6.44
CA VAL A 7 0.17 -12.72 -5.17
C VAL A 7 -0.73 -12.17 -4.07
N TRP A 8 -1.43 -13.07 -3.37
CA TRP A 8 -2.21 -12.73 -2.18
C TRP A 8 -1.25 -12.66 -1.01
N VAL A 9 -1.16 -11.48 -0.39
CA VAL A 9 -0.47 -11.29 0.88
C VAL A 9 -1.53 -10.77 1.84
N ASP A 10 -1.56 -11.28 3.06
CA ASP A 10 -2.57 -10.88 4.04
C ASP A 10 -2.20 -9.57 4.78
N ASP A 11 -0.90 -9.25 4.88
CA ASP A 11 -0.39 -8.00 5.43
C ASP A 11 1.09 -7.82 4.99
N VAL A 12 1.40 -6.84 4.13
CA VAL A 12 2.80 -6.46 3.87
C VAL A 12 3.19 -5.42 4.92
N ARG A 13 3.74 -5.88 6.06
CA ARG A 13 4.49 -4.99 6.95
C ARG A 13 5.94 -4.99 6.51
N CYS A 14 6.46 -3.82 6.13
CA CYS A 14 7.87 -3.66 5.74
C CYS A 14 8.87 -4.05 6.85
N GLU A 15 8.40 -4.28 8.07
CA GLU A 15 9.21 -4.80 9.18
C GLU A 15 9.51 -6.31 9.04
N GLU A 16 8.73 -7.08 8.26
CA GLU A 16 8.89 -8.53 8.07
C GLU A 16 9.20 -8.94 6.61
N GLY A 17 8.84 -8.11 5.62
CA GLY A 17 9.46 -8.09 4.28
C GLY A 17 9.35 -9.33 3.37
N VAL A 18 8.63 -10.39 3.77
CA VAL A 18 8.58 -11.66 3.02
C VAL A 18 7.13 -12.13 2.82
N SER A 19 6.75 -12.45 1.58
CA SER A 19 5.54 -13.21 1.26
C SER A 19 5.91 -14.62 0.82
N ARG A 20 5.11 -15.62 1.21
CA ARG A 20 5.28 -17.03 0.79
C ARG A 20 4.02 -17.54 0.12
N LYS A 21 4.16 -18.06 -1.10
CA LYS A 21 3.08 -18.75 -1.83
C LYS A 21 3.63 -20.03 -2.43
N GLU A 22 3.02 -21.19 -2.14
CA GLU A 22 3.35 -22.48 -2.78
C GLU A 22 4.87 -22.74 -2.87
N ASP A 23 5.55 -22.66 -1.73
CA ASP A 23 7.02 -22.79 -1.59
C ASP A 23 7.90 -21.72 -2.26
N LYS A 24 7.31 -20.72 -2.90
CA LYS A 24 8.03 -19.54 -3.42
C LYS A 24 8.01 -18.41 -2.40
N SER A 25 9.17 -17.85 -2.13
CA SER A 25 9.35 -16.65 -1.30
C SER A 25 9.54 -15.43 -2.18
N TYR A 26 8.89 -14.35 -1.81
CA TYR A 26 9.00 -13.04 -2.43
C TYR A 26 9.47 -12.03 -1.39
N TYR A 27 10.43 -11.20 -1.76
CA TYR A 27 11.03 -10.21 -0.88
C TYR A 27 10.59 -8.81 -1.33
N TYR A 28 10.02 -8.04 -0.41
CA TYR A 28 9.59 -6.67 -0.66
C TYR A 28 10.66 -5.68 -0.23
N HIS A 29 11.00 -4.77 -1.13
CA HIS A 29 11.89 -3.65 -0.88
C HIS A 29 11.05 -2.38 -0.87
N CYS A 30 10.87 -1.81 0.32
CA CYS A 30 10.05 -0.62 0.54
C CYS A 30 10.87 0.68 0.41
N ASP A 31 10.20 1.82 0.25
CA ASP A 31 10.87 3.11 0.33
C ASP A 31 11.37 3.46 1.75
N TYR A 32 12.55 4.09 1.78
CA TYR A 32 13.48 4.34 2.89
C TYR A 32 13.00 4.03 4.33
N PRO A 33 13.80 3.23 5.07
CA PRO A 33 14.07 3.43 6.48
C PRO A 33 15.40 4.18 6.64
N SER A 34 15.38 5.52 6.71
CA SER A 34 16.51 6.24 7.31
C SER A 34 16.19 6.41 8.79
N THR A 35 16.95 5.69 9.61
CA THR A 35 17.04 5.87 11.06
C THR A 35 16.89 7.34 11.44
N MET A 36 15.70 7.70 11.98
CA MET A 36 15.41 8.78 12.95
C MET A 36 14.03 9.45 12.78
N LEU A 37 13.26 9.17 11.73
CA LEU A 37 11.81 9.46 11.75
C LEU A 37 11.03 8.17 11.53
N ARG A 38 10.14 7.82 12.48
CA ARG A 38 9.12 6.75 12.35
C ARG A 38 8.03 7.12 11.33
N ALA A 39 8.40 7.78 10.23
CA ALA A 39 7.53 8.33 9.21
C ALA A 39 7.80 7.74 7.82
N SER A 40 8.46 6.58 7.75
CA SER A 40 8.44 5.80 6.53
C SER A 40 7.01 5.29 6.32
N LEU A 41 6.46 5.56 5.14
CA LEU A 41 5.15 5.07 4.75
C LEU A 41 5.14 3.56 4.53
N GLY A 42 6.33 2.94 4.32
CA GLY A 42 6.44 1.52 4.04
C GLY A 42 5.79 1.13 2.71
N SER A 43 5.97 1.93 1.65
CA SER A 43 5.41 1.60 0.34
C SER A 43 6.35 0.63 -0.39
N PRO A 44 5.89 -0.58 -0.80
CA PRO A 44 6.71 -1.47 -1.61
C PRO A 44 7.05 -0.84 -2.95
N ARG A 45 8.35 -0.78 -3.28
CA ARG A 45 8.87 -0.23 -4.54
C ARG A 45 9.38 -1.31 -5.47
N VAL A 46 9.94 -2.38 -4.92
CA VAL A 46 10.49 -3.51 -5.69
C VAL A 46 10.10 -4.81 -4.99
N MET A 47 9.84 -5.86 -5.77
CA MET A 47 9.70 -7.23 -5.30
C MET A 47 10.69 -8.12 -6.04
N THR A 48 11.41 -8.97 -5.30
CA THR A 48 12.36 -9.94 -5.86
C THR A 48 11.97 -11.37 -5.54
N ASP A 49 12.36 -12.31 -6.41
CA ASP A 49 12.27 -13.75 -6.13
C ASP A 49 13.43 -14.25 -5.22
N GLN A 50 13.43 -15.55 -4.92
CA GLN A 50 14.49 -16.23 -4.14
C GLN A 50 15.88 -16.17 -4.77
N LEU A 51 15.97 -15.93 -6.07
CA LEU A 51 17.22 -15.81 -6.81
C LEU A 51 17.69 -14.34 -6.91
N GLY A 52 16.92 -13.40 -6.37
CA GLY A 52 17.20 -11.97 -6.42
C GLY A 52 16.75 -11.28 -7.72
N ASN A 53 16.02 -11.97 -8.61
CA ASN A 53 15.50 -11.34 -9.82
C ASN A 53 14.36 -10.39 -9.47
N VAL A 54 14.36 -9.20 -10.08
CA VAL A 54 13.25 -8.24 -9.93
C VAL A 54 12.05 -8.74 -10.71
N ILE A 55 10.99 -9.10 -9.99
CA ILE A 55 9.74 -9.57 -10.56
C ILE A 55 8.64 -8.50 -10.55
N TRP A 56 8.79 -7.47 -9.72
CA TRP A 56 7.88 -6.33 -9.72
C TRP A 56 8.59 -5.05 -9.31
N ARG A 57 8.19 -3.94 -9.92
CA ARG A 57 8.62 -2.60 -9.56
C ARG A 57 7.47 -1.62 -9.73
N GLN A 58 7.34 -0.70 -8.79
CA GLN A 58 6.37 0.37 -8.82
C GLN A 58 6.96 1.66 -8.26
N ASP A 59 6.75 2.73 -9.01
CA ASP A 59 6.94 4.09 -8.53
C ASP A 59 5.59 4.78 -8.32
N TYR A 60 5.51 5.58 -7.25
CA TYR A 60 4.31 6.33 -6.88
C TYR A 60 4.54 7.83 -6.96
N TYR A 61 3.48 8.55 -7.32
CA TYR A 61 3.35 9.97 -7.02
C TYR A 61 3.23 10.20 -5.49
N ALA A 62 3.39 11.45 -5.05
CA ALA A 62 3.39 11.81 -3.63
C ALA A 62 2.14 11.33 -2.85
N PHE A 63 0.99 11.21 -3.53
CA PHE A 63 -0.27 10.72 -2.95
C PHE A 63 -0.65 9.29 -3.39
N GLY A 64 0.32 8.47 -3.78
CA GLY A 64 0.11 7.04 -4.03
C GLY A 64 -0.49 6.67 -5.39
N GLY A 65 -0.62 7.64 -6.30
CA GLY A 65 -0.95 7.36 -7.69
C GLY A 65 0.17 6.59 -8.38
N ASP A 66 -0.19 5.65 -9.26
CA ASP A 66 0.78 4.81 -9.97
C ASP A 66 1.51 5.66 -11.03
N TYR A 67 2.84 5.73 -10.96
CA TYR A 67 3.68 6.44 -11.94
C TYR A 67 4.24 5.50 -13.01
N ALA A 68 4.97 4.47 -12.59
CA ALA A 68 5.55 3.45 -13.46
C ALA A 68 5.42 2.08 -12.79
N SER A 69 4.91 1.08 -13.52
CA SER A 69 4.65 -0.25 -12.98
C SER A 69 5.04 -1.35 -13.96
N THR A 70 5.65 -2.43 -13.47
CA THR A 70 5.84 -3.67 -14.25
C THR A 70 4.57 -4.54 -14.27
N SER A 71 4.45 -5.46 -15.23
CA SER A 71 3.23 -6.22 -15.53
C SER A 71 2.76 -7.24 -14.48
N LEU A 72 3.59 -7.63 -13.50
CA LEU A 72 3.17 -8.54 -12.44
C LEU A 72 2.28 -7.82 -11.41
N GLY A 73 1.15 -8.42 -11.06
CA GLY A 73 0.21 -7.82 -10.10
C GLY A 73 0.69 -7.94 -8.66
N ASN A 74 0.73 -6.83 -7.94
CA ASN A 74 0.93 -6.78 -6.49
C ASN A 74 -0.25 -6.04 -5.84
N LEU A 75 -0.87 -6.67 -4.84
CA LEU A 75 -2.07 -6.16 -4.17
C LEU A 75 -1.74 -5.02 -3.20
N HIS A 76 -0.61 -5.12 -2.49
CA HIS A 76 -0.17 -4.12 -1.53
C HIS A 76 0.73 -3.09 -2.21
N LYS A 77 0.28 -1.84 -2.22
CA LYS A 77 0.94 -0.74 -2.94
C LYS A 77 1.28 0.39 -1.97
N PHE A 78 0.91 1.63 -2.27
CA PHE A 78 1.19 2.80 -1.45
C PHE A 78 0.83 2.58 0.03
N THR A 79 1.78 2.94 0.90
CA THR A 79 1.75 2.75 2.36
C THR A 79 1.46 1.33 2.85
N GLY A 80 1.67 0.31 2.00
CA GLY A 80 1.35 -1.09 2.30
C GLY A 80 -0.14 -1.43 2.27
N HIS A 81 -1.01 -0.49 1.88
CA HIS A 81 -2.44 -0.73 1.79
C HIS A 81 -2.82 -1.45 0.50
N VAL A 82 -3.92 -2.21 0.57
CA VAL A 82 -4.50 -2.89 -0.58
C VAL A 82 -5.14 -1.85 -1.49
N LYS A 83 -4.73 -1.85 -2.76
CA LYS A 83 -5.37 -1.03 -3.79
C LYS A 83 -6.50 -1.82 -4.44
N ASP A 84 -7.69 -1.25 -4.47
CA ASP A 84 -8.79 -1.74 -5.29
C ASP A 84 -8.65 -1.16 -6.70
N ASP A 85 -8.36 -2.02 -7.69
CA ASP A 85 -8.19 -1.60 -9.08
C ASP A 85 -9.50 -1.14 -9.74
N ALA A 86 -10.67 -1.57 -9.24
CA ALA A 86 -11.95 -1.14 -9.79
C ALA A 86 -12.27 0.32 -9.45
N THR A 87 -11.87 0.78 -8.26
CA THR A 87 -12.13 2.14 -7.78
C THR A 87 -10.90 3.05 -7.75
N GLY A 88 -9.71 2.48 -7.82
CA GLY A 88 -8.44 3.20 -7.67
C GLY A 88 -8.16 3.69 -6.24
N GLN A 89 -8.93 3.22 -5.25
CA GLN A 89 -8.80 3.61 -3.85
C GLN A 89 -7.97 2.63 -3.04
N TYR A 90 -7.32 3.13 -2.00
CA TYR A 90 -6.58 2.32 -1.03
C TYR A 90 -7.44 2.01 0.18
N TYR A 91 -7.57 0.73 0.53
CA TYR A 91 -8.27 0.29 1.73
C TYR A 91 -7.33 0.32 2.94
N ALA A 92 -7.57 1.27 3.84
CA ALA A 92 -6.81 1.46 5.08
C ALA A 92 -7.61 0.98 6.31
N LYS A 93 -8.27 -0.17 6.19
CA LYS A 93 -9.11 -0.81 7.23
C LYS A 93 -10.38 0.00 7.58
N ALA A 94 -10.22 1.14 8.23
CA ALA A 94 -11.34 1.96 8.68
C ALA A 94 -11.85 2.94 7.60
N ARG A 95 -11.00 3.27 6.61
CA ARG A 95 -11.30 4.25 5.57
C ARG A 95 -10.72 3.87 4.22
N TYR A 96 -11.30 4.44 3.17
CA TYR A 96 -10.74 4.42 1.82
C TYR A 96 -10.03 5.74 1.48
N PHE A 97 -8.84 5.66 0.89
CA PHE A 97 -8.05 6.81 0.45
C PHE A 97 -8.06 6.94 -1.07
N THR A 98 -8.40 8.13 -1.56
CA THR A 98 -8.43 8.45 -3.00
C THR A 98 -7.15 9.17 -3.41
N THR A 99 -6.35 8.51 -4.25
CA THR A 99 -5.05 9.05 -4.69
C THR A 99 -5.15 10.23 -5.64
N GLN A 100 -6.16 10.23 -6.51
CA GLN A 100 -6.42 11.32 -7.46
C GLN A 100 -6.70 12.65 -6.75
N LEU A 101 -7.32 12.60 -5.57
CA LEU A 101 -7.66 13.76 -4.76
C LEU A 101 -6.71 14.00 -3.58
N GLY A 102 -5.79 13.06 -3.32
CA GLY A 102 -4.89 13.07 -2.17
C GLY A 102 -5.60 13.12 -0.81
N ARG A 103 -6.81 12.54 -0.68
CA ARG A 103 -7.61 12.60 0.56
C ARG A 103 -8.45 11.36 0.81
N TRP A 104 -8.89 11.21 2.06
CA TRP A 104 -9.87 10.20 2.47
C TRP A 104 -11.22 10.44 1.80
N SER A 105 -11.86 9.38 1.31
CA SER A 105 -13.23 9.45 0.75
C SER A 105 -14.31 9.47 1.84
N GLN A 106 -13.92 9.20 3.09
CA GLN A 106 -14.80 9.16 4.25
C GLN A 106 -14.27 10.07 5.37
N PRO A 107 -15.17 10.76 6.11
CA PRO A 107 -14.78 11.51 7.30
C PRO A 107 -14.19 10.57 8.37
N GLU A 108 -13.45 11.14 9.31
CA GLU A 108 -12.87 10.37 10.41
C GLU A 108 -14.00 9.84 11.34
N PRO A 109 -14.08 8.51 11.60
CA PRO A 109 -15.19 7.93 12.35
C PRO A 109 -15.35 8.44 13.79
N LEU A 110 -14.24 8.72 14.50
CA LEU A 110 -14.25 9.20 15.88
C LEU A 110 -14.62 10.69 16.00
N LEU A 111 -14.48 11.46 14.93
CA LEU A 111 -14.91 12.86 14.86
C LEU A 111 -16.43 12.98 14.97
N ARG A 112 -17.18 11.95 14.59
CA ARG A 112 -18.65 11.92 14.71
C ARG A 112 -19.14 11.53 16.12
N SER A 113 -18.29 10.91 16.94
CA SER A 113 -18.69 10.33 18.22
C SER A 113 -18.36 11.19 19.44
N VAL A 114 -17.94 12.46 19.28
CA VAL A 114 -17.81 13.39 20.41
C VAL A 114 -19.17 14.03 20.68
N PRO A 115 -19.90 13.66 21.76
CA PRO A 115 -21.10 14.38 22.13
C PRO A 115 -20.67 15.78 22.57
N GLY A 116 -21.16 16.82 21.88
CA GLY A 116 -21.03 18.21 22.35
C GLY A 116 -19.95 19.09 21.71
N LYS A 117 -19.33 18.70 20.58
CA LYS A 117 -18.51 19.64 19.79
C LYS A 117 -18.89 19.60 18.31
N SER A 118 -19.95 20.34 17.95
CA SER A 118 -20.21 20.71 16.57
C SER A 118 -19.14 21.69 16.09
N PHE A 119 -18.48 21.36 14.98
CA PHE A 119 -17.44 22.18 14.33
C PHE A 119 -18.08 23.34 13.55
N LEU A 120 -18.88 24.18 14.21
CA LEU A 120 -19.41 25.42 13.62
C LEU A 120 -19.55 26.47 14.72
N GLU A 121 -18.56 27.36 14.81
CA GLU A 121 -18.73 28.77 15.14
C GLU A 121 -17.45 29.53 14.81
N LYS A 122 -17.45 30.22 13.66
CA LYS A 122 -16.98 31.59 13.45
C LYS A 122 -17.38 32.06 12.05
#